data_AF-A0A523NYD8-F1
#
_entry.id   AF-A0A523NYD8-F1
#
_cell.length_a   1.000
_cell.length_b   1.000
_cell.length_c   1.000
_cell.angle_alpha   90.00
_cell.angle_beta   90.00
_cell.angle_gamma   90.00
#
_symmetry.space_group_name_H-M   'P 1'
#
loop_
_entity.id
_entity.type
_entity.pdbx_description
1 polymer ?
#
loop_
_entity_poly.entity_id
_entity_poly.type
_entity_poly.pdbx_seq_one_letter_code
_entity_poly.pdbx_strand_id
1 'polypeptide(L)'
;MSRKPVDSRSFKSDPLNTDLPDSNGLDSDSRESSRREFLAITGTSLAALSSLAVGCSDSAERVTATAPDATASAAAAKKSAPQAPFDSIRDYVAALEAHGQLIRVPRIDQDRYQTTALVFRVVDRFGMFGAPALLFEKLKIDGEWMDGPVLANYQGHINADCILAGLEPVPDDPFATYRKAKAHWAKMLESNDGTFPLIPPVEIARDQAPCKEVVLTGDEINLLDFAFIKTNPADAGRYVNTGSVFTYDERLGHNFGTYRCEITGPRTLSVNSS
;
A
#
# COMPACT_ATOMS: atom_id res chain seq x y z
N MET A 1 -51.11 -21.23 -31.20
CA MET A 1 -49.87 -21.55 -30.45
C MET A 1 -48.95 -20.32 -30.50
N SER A 2 -49.34 -19.19 -29.91
CA SER A 2 -48.98 -18.68 -28.57
C SER A 2 -47.48 -18.62 -28.28
N ARG A 3 -46.86 -17.47 -28.56
CA ARG A 3 -45.59 -17.05 -27.93
C ARG A 3 -45.96 -16.28 -26.66
N LYS A 4 -45.55 -16.79 -25.51
CA LYS A 4 -45.70 -16.11 -24.21
C LYS A 4 -44.72 -14.92 -24.12
N PRO A 5 -45.11 -13.79 -23.53
CA PRO A 5 -44.18 -12.72 -23.18
C PRO A 5 -43.41 -13.09 -21.89
N VAL A 6 -42.13 -12.76 -21.83
CA VAL A 6 -41.32 -12.91 -20.61
C VAL A 6 -41.43 -11.62 -19.79
N ASP A 7 -41.98 -11.85 -18.60
CA ASP A 7 -42.17 -11.03 -17.41
C ASP A 7 -41.03 -10.04 -17.07
N SER A 8 -41.38 -8.75 -16.96
CA SER A 8 -40.54 -7.69 -16.42
C SER A 8 -40.53 -7.77 -14.89
N ARG A 9 -39.57 -8.51 -14.33
CA ARG A 9 -39.28 -8.46 -12.88
C ARG A 9 -38.21 -7.43 -12.59
N SER A 10 -38.60 -6.48 -11.74
CA SER A 10 -37.73 -5.56 -11.01
C SER A 10 -36.52 -6.28 -10.41
N PHE A 11 -35.32 -5.94 -10.87
CA PHE A 11 -34.10 -6.14 -10.09
C PHE A 11 -34.16 -5.16 -8.92
N LYS A 12 -34.54 -5.65 -7.74
CA LYS A 12 -34.29 -4.95 -6.48
C LYS A 12 -32.78 -5.00 -6.24
N SER A 13 -32.16 -3.84 -6.10
CA SER A 13 -30.81 -3.69 -5.58
C SER A 13 -30.79 -4.11 -4.12
N ASP A 14 -30.05 -5.18 -3.80
CA ASP A 14 -29.61 -5.43 -2.43
C ASP A 14 -28.40 -4.52 -2.15
N PRO A 15 -28.48 -3.61 -1.16
CA PRO A 15 -27.30 -2.88 -0.71
C PRO A 15 -26.39 -3.82 0.09
N LEU A 16 -25.11 -3.86 -0.28
CA LEU A 16 -24.01 -4.42 0.52
C LEU A 16 -23.99 -3.72 1.89
N ASN A 17 -24.71 -4.27 2.85
CA ASN A 17 -24.62 -3.86 4.24
C ASN A 17 -23.44 -4.60 4.88
N THR A 18 -22.33 -3.90 5.08
CA THR A 18 -21.21 -4.35 5.93
C THR A 18 -20.98 -3.29 7.01
N ASP A 19 -21.98 -3.13 7.87
CA ASP A 19 -21.80 -2.42 9.14
C ASP A 19 -20.85 -3.23 10.04
N LEU A 20 -19.69 -2.64 10.34
CA LEU A 20 -18.81 -3.11 11.41
C LEU A 20 -19.52 -2.88 12.75
N PRO A 21 -19.50 -3.84 13.70
CA PRO A 21 -20.29 -3.73 14.93
C PRO A 21 -19.78 -2.60 15.82
N ASP A 22 -20.73 -1.80 16.34
CA ASP A 22 -20.47 -0.76 17.33
C ASP A 22 -19.91 -1.34 18.64
N SER A 23 -18.85 -0.70 19.13
CA SER A 23 -18.18 -1.06 20.38
C SER A 23 -18.98 -0.58 21.58
N ASN A 24 -19.92 -1.37 22.08
CA ASN A 24 -20.45 -1.22 23.44
C ASN A 24 -20.55 -2.58 24.12
N GLY A 25 -19.55 -2.87 24.95
CA GLY A 25 -19.61 -3.96 25.94
C GLY A 25 -18.38 -4.84 25.97
N LEU A 26 -17.26 -4.34 26.51
CA LEU A 26 -16.23 -5.19 27.12
C LEU A 26 -15.64 -4.51 28.35
N ASP A 27 -15.89 -5.15 29.50
CA ASP A 27 -15.36 -4.91 30.85
C ASP A 27 -14.00 -4.19 30.92
N SER A 28 -14.03 -3.00 31.52
CA SER A 28 -12.89 -2.18 31.90
C SER A 28 -12.54 -2.41 33.38
N ASP A 29 -11.36 -2.96 33.68
CA ASP A 29 -10.56 -2.42 34.82
C ASP A 29 -9.15 -3.00 35.01
N SER A 30 -8.73 -4.07 34.31
CA SER A 30 -7.40 -4.69 34.56
C SER A 30 -6.46 -4.76 33.37
N ARG A 31 -6.91 -4.34 32.18
CA ARG A 31 -6.13 -4.40 30.92
C ARG A 31 -5.69 -3.04 30.37
N GLU A 32 -6.15 -1.93 30.94
CA GLU A 32 -5.78 -0.59 30.47
C GLU A 32 -4.39 -0.13 30.93
N SER A 33 -3.95 -0.50 32.13
CA SER A 33 -2.63 -0.10 32.64
C SER A 33 -1.48 -0.70 31.84
N SER A 34 -1.59 -1.99 31.48
CA SER A 34 -0.56 -2.71 30.70
C SER A 34 -0.45 -2.21 29.25
N ARG A 35 -1.54 -1.69 28.66
CA ARG A 35 -1.52 -1.11 27.31
C ARG A 35 -0.88 0.28 27.27
N ARG A 36 -1.13 1.11 28.28
CA ARG A 36 -0.54 2.47 28.36
C ARG A 36 0.96 2.44 28.65
N GLU A 37 1.43 1.51 29.47
CA GLU A 37 2.88 1.36 29.72
C GLU A 37 3.66 0.82 28.51
N PHE A 38 3.07 -0.06 27.70
CA PHE A 38 3.75 -0.60 26.51
C PHE A 38 3.78 0.38 25.34
N LEU A 39 2.72 1.18 25.14
CA LEU A 39 2.66 2.20 24.08
C LEU A 39 3.70 3.31 24.29
N ALA A 40 4.02 3.65 25.54
CA ALA A 40 5.09 4.59 25.86
C ALA A 40 6.49 4.09 25.47
N ILE A 41 6.69 2.76 25.43
CA ILE A 41 7.99 2.13 25.11
C ILE A 41 8.12 1.87 23.60
N THR A 42 7.02 1.62 22.89
CA THR A 42 7.04 1.38 21.44
C THR A 42 7.03 2.63 20.57
N GLY A 43 6.58 3.77 21.11
CA GLY A 43 6.62 5.07 20.40
C GLY A 43 8.02 5.65 20.18
N THR A 44 9.04 5.07 20.82
CA THR A 44 10.44 5.57 20.79
C THR A 44 11.44 4.57 20.20
N SER A 45 11.02 3.39 19.73
CA SER A 45 11.97 2.31 19.40
C SER A 45 11.96 1.77 17.96
N LEU A 46 11.04 2.18 17.07
CA LEU A 46 11.16 1.79 15.64
C LEU A 46 12.18 2.61 14.85
N ALA A 47 12.58 3.80 15.32
CA ALA A 47 13.65 4.58 14.71
C ALA A 47 15.07 4.05 15.01
N ALA A 48 15.22 3.05 15.87
CA ALA A 48 16.51 2.55 16.36
C ALA A 48 16.89 1.13 15.86
N LEU A 49 16.13 0.54 14.93
CA LEU A 49 16.46 -0.79 14.39
C LEU A 49 17.44 -0.78 13.20
N SER A 50 17.96 0.39 12.82
CA SER A 50 18.91 0.54 11.71
C SER A 50 20.40 0.35 12.08
N SER A 51 20.74 -0.05 13.31
CA SER A 51 22.14 -0.32 13.68
C SER A 51 22.28 -1.47 14.68
N LEU A 52 22.29 -2.71 14.18
CA LEU A 52 22.93 -3.83 14.85
C LEU A 52 23.99 -4.42 13.93
N ALA A 53 25.11 -3.71 13.83
CA ALA A 53 26.37 -4.30 13.41
C ALA A 53 26.93 -5.13 14.57
N VAL A 54 27.19 -6.41 14.31
CA VAL A 54 27.84 -7.34 15.23
C VAL A 54 29.28 -6.87 15.48
N GLY A 55 29.61 -6.62 16.75
CA GLY A 55 30.98 -6.35 17.20
C GLY A 55 31.07 -6.42 18.71
N CYS A 56 31.68 -7.50 19.23
CA CYS A 56 31.98 -7.65 20.65
C CYS A 56 33.09 -6.68 21.07
N SER A 57 32.85 -5.83 22.05
CA SER A 57 33.84 -5.48 23.08
C SER A 57 33.18 -4.73 24.24
N ASP A 58 33.56 -5.16 25.44
CA ASP A 58 33.09 -4.73 26.75
C ASP A 58 33.77 -3.41 27.17
N SER A 59 33.02 -2.30 27.26
CA SER A 59 33.36 -1.15 28.12
C SER A 59 32.19 -0.18 28.19
N ALA A 60 31.60 -0.06 29.38
CA ALA A 60 30.55 0.89 29.68
C ALA A 60 31.14 2.31 29.84
N GLU A 61 30.86 3.19 28.90
CA GLU A 61 31.01 4.63 29.09
C GLU A 61 29.70 5.34 28.72
N ARG A 62 29.07 5.94 29.74
CA ARG A 62 27.73 6.51 29.68
C ARG A 62 27.81 7.92 29.10
N VAL A 63 27.81 8.03 27.78
CA VAL A 63 27.66 9.32 27.08
C VAL A 63 26.20 9.76 27.19
N THR A 64 25.92 10.77 28.02
CA THR A 64 24.63 11.47 28.04
C THR A 64 24.54 12.39 26.82
N ALA A 65 24.23 11.82 25.66
CA ALA A 65 23.75 12.57 24.51
C ALA A 65 22.23 12.70 24.63
N THR A 66 21.74 13.92 24.82
CA THR A 66 20.32 14.24 24.74
C THR A 66 19.87 13.95 23.30
N ALA A 67 19.18 12.84 23.09
CA ALA A 67 18.57 12.54 21.80
C ALA A 67 17.58 13.67 21.47
N PRO A 68 17.56 14.19 20.23
CA PRO A 68 16.55 15.16 19.83
C PRO A 68 15.16 14.55 20.01
N ASP A 69 14.20 15.37 20.44
CA ASP A 69 12.83 14.97 20.74
C ASP A 69 12.21 14.27 19.52
N ALA A 70 12.05 12.94 19.60
CA ALA A 70 11.64 12.09 18.48
C ALA A 70 10.28 12.52 17.89
N THR A 71 9.44 13.16 18.71
CA THR A 71 8.13 13.69 18.31
C THR A 71 8.25 14.93 17.42
N ALA A 72 9.16 15.86 17.76
CA ALA A 72 9.44 17.04 16.94
C ALA A 72 10.12 16.66 15.62
N SER A 73 11.00 15.66 15.63
CA SER A 73 11.64 15.12 14.43
C SER A 73 10.63 14.44 13.48
N ALA A 74 9.68 13.67 14.02
CA ALA A 74 8.63 13.04 13.22
C ALA A 74 7.65 14.07 12.61
N ALA A 75 7.27 15.10 13.38
CA ALA A 75 6.43 16.19 12.88
C ALA A 75 7.14 17.02 11.79
N ALA A 76 8.44 17.27 11.94
CA ALA A 76 9.24 17.94 10.91
C ALA A 76 9.36 17.10 9.63
N ALA A 77 9.58 15.78 9.76
CA ALA A 77 9.65 14.86 8.62
C ALA A 77 8.33 14.82 7.83
N LYS A 78 7.18 14.77 8.52
CA LYS A 78 5.85 14.90 7.89
C LYS A 78 5.69 16.20 7.11
N LYS A 79 6.12 17.33 7.68
CA LYS A 79 5.98 18.65 7.05
C LYS A 79 6.84 18.81 5.79
N SER A 80 7.99 18.15 5.73
CA SER A 80 8.88 18.16 4.56
C SER A 80 8.52 17.14 3.48
N ALA A 81 7.68 16.15 3.80
CA ALA A 81 7.29 15.11 2.87
C ALA A 81 6.31 15.63 1.81
N PRO A 82 6.28 15.02 0.61
CA PRO A 82 5.26 15.30 -0.39
C PRO A 82 3.85 15.19 0.22
N GLN A 83 2.94 16.05 -0.26
CA GLN A 83 1.56 16.12 0.20
C GLN A 83 0.63 15.82 -0.97
N ALA A 84 -0.58 15.33 -0.69
CA ALA A 84 -1.57 15.13 -1.73
C ALA A 84 -2.02 16.47 -2.36
N PRO A 85 -2.39 16.48 -3.65
CA PRO A 85 -2.34 15.34 -4.58
C PRO A 85 -0.90 14.95 -4.94
N PHE A 86 -0.64 13.64 -5.05
CA PHE A 86 0.68 13.11 -5.36
C PHE A 86 0.89 12.99 -6.87
N ASP A 87 2.02 13.48 -7.37
CA ASP A 87 2.39 13.38 -8.80
C ASP A 87 2.87 11.97 -9.17
N SER A 88 3.37 11.20 -8.19
CA SER A 88 3.89 9.85 -8.43
C SER A 88 3.69 8.90 -7.24
N ILE A 89 3.82 7.60 -7.51
CA ILE A 89 3.86 6.58 -6.46
C ILE A 89 5.06 6.78 -5.52
N ARG A 90 6.15 7.41 -5.99
CA ARG A 90 7.34 7.69 -5.18
C ARG A 90 7.03 8.74 -4.12
N ASP A 91 6.29 9.78 -4.50
CA ASP A 91 5.84 10.83 -3.58
C ASP A 91 4.89 10.27 -2.53
N TYR A 92 3.96 9.41 -2.95
CA TYR A 92 3.04 8.73 -2.03
C TYR A 92 3.78 7.82 -1.05
N VAL A 93 4.77 7.02 -1.51
CA VAL A 93 5.59 6.17 -0.63
C VAL A 93 6.39 7.02 0.37
N ALA A 94 6.95 8.15 -0.07
CA ALA A 94 7.64 9.08 0.82
C ALA A 94 6.68 9.68 1.88
N ALA A 95 5.44 9.99 1.49
CA ALA A 95 4.41 10.43 2.43
C ALA A 95 4.05 9.33 3.44
N LEU A 96 3.87 8.08 3.01
CA LEU A 96 3.64 6.95 3.92
C LEU A 96 4.80 6.78 4.92
N GLU A 97 6.04 6.86 4.45
CA GLU A 97 7.24 6.79 5.29
C GLU A 97 7.25 7.90 6.35
N ALA A 98 6.97 9.14 5.95
CA ALA A 98 6.90 10.27 6.87
C ALA A 98 5.75 10.15 7.89
N HIS A 99 4.67 9.45 7.54
CA HIS A 99 3.57 9.14 8.46
C HIS A 99 3.83 7.90 9.34
N GLY A 100 5.03 7.30 9.27
CA GLY A 100 5.37 6.09 10.03
C GLY A 100 4.63 4.85 9.54
N GLN A 101 4.16 4.86 8.28
CA GLN A 101 3.31 3.82 7.70
C GLN A 101 4.03 2.97 6.66
N LEU A 102 5.35 3.08 6.58
CA LEU A 102 6.20 2.28 5.72
C LEU A 102 7.29 1.63 6.57
N ILE A 103 7.50 0.33 6.37
CA ILE A 103 8.68 -0.37 6.87
C ILE A 103 9.53 -0.79 5.67
N ARG A 104 10.80 -0.38 5.67
CA ARG A 104 11.79 -0.84 4.71
C ARG A 104 12.40 -2.16 5.17
N VAL A 105 12.49 -3.11 4.25
CA VAL A 105 13.09 -4.43 4.46
C VAL A 105 14.29 -4.54 3.53
N PRO A 106 15.52 -4.38 4.06
CA PRO A 106 16.72 -4.30 3.22
C PRO A 106 16.95 -5.54 2.36
N ARG A 107 16.66 -6.73 2.92
CA ARG A 107 16.87 -8.03 2.27
C ARG A 107 15.85 -9.04 2.74
N ILE A 108 15.33 -9.85 1.81
CA ILE A 108 14.41 -10.95 2.13
C ILE A 108 14.58 -12.14 1.18
N ASP A 109 14.39 -13.36 1.69
CA ASP A 109 14.51 -14.59 0.89
C ASP A 109 13.14 -15.00 0.32
N GLN A 110 12.88 -14.64 -0.93
CA GLN A 110 11.59 -14.92 -1.59
C GLN A 110 11.47 -16.38 -2.05
N ASP A 111 12.57 -17.08 -2.31
CA ASP A 111 12.56 -18.52 -2.62
C ASP A 111 11.90 -19.33 -1.49
N ARG A 112 11.91 -18.79 -0.27
CA ARG A 112 11.29 -19.36 0.92
C ARG A 112 9.96 -18.70 1.31
N TYR A 113 9.38 -17.88 0.42
CA TYR A 113 8.13 -17.15 0.62
C TYR A 113 8.14 -16.21 1.84
N GLN A 114 9.32 -15.70 2.22
CA GLN A 114 9.43 -14.85 3.41
C GLN A 114 8.69 -13.52 3.26
N THR A 115 8.60 -12.96 2.04
CA THR A 115 7.83 -11.73 1.78
C THR A 115 6.38 -11.89 2.21
N THR A 116 5.73 -12.95 1.73
CA THR A 116 4.34 -13.26 2.06
C THR A 116 4.17 -13.59 3.54
N ALA A 117 5.06 -14.40 4.11
CA ALA A 117 5.03 -14.71 5.54
C ALA A 117 5.17 -13.46 6.41
N LEU A 118 6.02 -12.50 6.02
CA LEU A 118 6.19 -11.23 6.72
C LEU A 118 4.93 -10.37 6.62
N VAL A 119 4.32 -10.26 5.44
CA VAL A 119 3.04 -9.54 5.27
C VAL A 119 1.97 -10.11 6.20
N PHE A 120 1.77 -11.43 6.23
CA PHE A 120 0.82 -12.06 7.15
C PHE A 120 1.18 -11.81 8.62
N ARG A 121 2.46 -11.92 8.99
CA ARG A 121 2.91 -11.68 10.37
C ARG A 121 2.66 -10.24 10.82
N VAL A 122 2.84 -9.28 9.92
CA VAL A 122 2.57 -7.85 10.16
C VAL A 122 1.07 -7.63 10.33
N VAL A 123 0.24 -8.25 9.48
CA VAL A 123 -1.23 -8.23 9.64
C VAL A 123 -1.67 -8.86 10.97
N ASP A 124 -1.11 -9.99 11.37
CA ASP A 124 -1.41 -10.61 12.68
C ASP A 124 -1.04 -9.69 13.85
N ARG A 125 0.02 -8.88 13.67
CA ARG A 125 0.54 -8.00 14.72
C ARG A 125 -0.26 -6.70 14.86
N PHE A 126 -0.60 -6.08 13.74
CA PHE A 126 -1.19 -4.73 13.69
C PHE A 126 -2.67 -4.73 13.28
N GLY A 127 -3.22 -5.89 12.93
CA GLY A 127 -4.56 -6.05 12.39
C GLY A 127 -4.63 -5.75 10.89
N MET A 128 -5.72 -6.19 10.27
CA MET A 128 -5.98 -6.07 8.83
C MET A 128 -5.85 -4.63 8.31
N PHE A 129 -6.34 -3.65 9.08
CA PHE A 129 -6.38 -2.23 8.69
C PHE A 129 -5.30 -1.37 9.37
N GLY A 130 -4.46 -1.97 10.22
CA GLY A 130 -3.35 -1.29 10.90
C GLY A 130 -1.97 -1.70 10.40
N ALA A 131 -1.90 -2.71 9.52
CA ALA A 131 -0.64 -3.16 8.95
C ALA A 131 -0.01 -2.06 8.06
N PRO A 132 1.24 -1.64 8.31
CA PRO A 132 1.94 -0.69 7.46
C PRO A 132 2.23 -1.27 6.07
N ALA A 133 2.60 -0.39 5.14
CA ALA A 133 3.19 -0.75 3.87
C ALA A 133 4.60 -1.34 4.09
N LEU A 134 5.01 -2.27 3.24
CA LEU A 134 6.35 -2.85 3.26
C LEU A 134 7.05 -2.56 1.93
N LEU A 135 8.29 -2.07 1.99
CA LEU A 135 9.14 -1.85 0.82
C LEU A 135 10.37 -2.75 0.92
N PHE A 136 10.46 -3.72 0.03
CA PHE A 136 11.58 -4.67 -0.05
C PHE A 136 12.63 -4.15 -1.01
N GLU A 137 13.85 -3.95 -0.51
CA GLU A 137 14.93 -3.32 -1.28
C GLU A 137 15.75 -4.34 -2.08
N LYS A 138 15.91 -5.57 -1.57
CA LYS A 138 16.53 -6.68 -2.29
C LYS A 138 15.86 -8.00 -1.96
N LEU A 139 15.62 -8.82 -2.98
CA LEU A 139 14.91 -10.08 -2.84
C LEU A 139 15.74 -11.21 -3.45
N LYS A 140 15.81 -12.35 -2.76
CA LYS A 140 16.37 -13.57 -3.35
C LYS A 140 15.31 -14.31 -4.14
N ILE A 141 15.47 -14.42 -5.45
CA ILE A 141 14.51 -15.04 -6.38
C ILE A 141 15.28 -15.97 -7.31
N ASP A 142 14.85 -17.22 -7.42
CA ASP A 142 15.48 -18.30 -8.20
C ASP A 142 16.98 -18.47 -7.91
N GLY A 143 17.35 -18.35 -6.63
CA GLY A 143 18.74 -18.48 -6.18
C GLY A 143 19.56 -17.18 -6.23
N GLU A 144 19.10 -16.15 -6.93
CA GLU A 144 19.85 -14.91 -7.16
C GLU A 144 19.28 -13.73 -6.37
N TRP A 145 20.17 -12.82 -5.93
CA TRP A 145 19.75 -11.58 -5.27
C TRP A 145 19.47 -10.50 -6.31
N MET A 146 18.21 -10.09 -6.39
CA MET A 146 17.73 -9.05 -7.28
C MET A 146 17.48 -7.76 -6.50
N ASP A 147 17.80 -6.62 -7.11
CA ASP A 147 17.43 -5.31 -6.58
C ASP A 147 15.92 -5.08 -6.78
N GLY A 148 15.28 -4.52 -5.75
CA GLY A 148 13.89 -4.06 -5.79
C GLY A 148 13.75 -2.70 -6.48
N PRO A 149 12.71 -1.91 -6.15
CA PRO A 149 11.79 -2.10 -5.03
C PRO A 149 10.64 -3.06 -5.35
N VAL A 150 10.20 -3.83 -4.33
CA VAL A 150 8.88 -4.47 -4.32
C VAL A 150 8.07 -3.83 -3.19
N LEU A 151 6.92 -3.25 -3.53
CA LEU A 151 6.04 -2.57 -2.58
C LEU A 151 4.82 -3.46 -2.29
N ALA A 152 4.54 -3.69 -1.01
CA ALA A 152 3.38 -4.44 -0.55
C ALA A 152 2.52 -3.60 0.41
N ASN A 153 1.21 -3.88 0.41
CA ASN A 153 0.26 -3.34 1.38
C ASN A 153 0.17 -1.79 1.44
N TYR A 154 0.50 -1.09 0.36
CA TYR A 154 0.58 0.39 0.33
C TYR A 154 -0.77 1.12 0.41
N GLN A 155 -1.89 0.40 0.32
CA GLN A 155 -3.24 0.92 0.55
C GLN A 155 -3.97 0.12 1.64
N GLY A 156 -3.28 -0.77 2.38
CA GLY A 156 -3.93 -1.64 3.37
C GLY A 156 -4.21 -0.94 4.71
N HIS A 157 -3.37 0.02 5.09
CA HIS A 157 -3.58 0.77 6.32
C HIS A 157 -4.69 1.81 6.16
N ILE A 158 -5.62 1.89 7.11
CA ILE A 158 -6.78 2.81 7.06
C ILE A 158 -6.43 4.31 6.93
N ASN A 159 -5.22 4.70 7.34
CA ASN A 159 -4.77 6.08 7.24
C ASN A 159 -4.37 6.45 5.81
N ALA A 160 -4.09 5.47 4.95
CA ALA A 160 -3.78 5.66 3.55
C ALA A 160 -4.85 6.50 2.85
N ASP A 161 -6.13 6.26 3.16
CA ASP A 161 -7.25 6.99 2.57
C ASP A 161 -7.24 8.49 2.94
N CYS A 162 -6.88 8.82 4.19
CA CYS A 162 -6.72 10.21 4.62
C CYS A 162 -5.48 10.84 3.96
N ILE A 163 -4.36 10.13 3.93
CA ILE A 163 -3.11 10.62 3.32
C ILE A 163 -3.31 10.91 1.83
N LEU A 164 -3.97 10.00 1.09
CA LEU A 164 -4.34 10.18 -0.32
C LEU A 164 -5.27 11.39 -0.54
N ALA A 165 -6.16 11.68 0.41
CA ALA A 165 -7.05 12.83 0.38
C ALA A 165 -6.40 14.13 0.90
N GLY A 166 -5.13 14.12 1.32
CA GLY A 166 -4.46 15.28 1.92
C GLY A 166 -4.99 15.66 3.30
N LEU A 167 -5.54 14.70 4.04
CA LEU A 167 -6.09 14.88 5.38
C LEU A 167 -5.16 14.23 6.41
N GLU A 168 -4.97 14.89 7.56
CA GLU A 168 -4.27 14.23 8.67
C GLU A 168 -5.15 13.10 9.25
N PRO A 169 -4.63 11.88 9.41
CA PRO A 169 -5.33 10.80 10.12
C PRO A 169 -5.67 11.19 11.57
N VAL A 170 -6.72 10.58 12.13
CA VAL A 170 -7.07 10.78 13.54
C VAL A 170 -6.18 9.86 14.39
N PRO A 171 -5.33 10.40 15.29
CA PRO A 171 -4.45 9.58 16.12
C PRO A 171 -5.23 8.55 16.94
N ASP A 172 -4.75 7.31 16.94
CA ASP A 172 -5.30 6.18 17.71
C ASP A 172 -6.80 5.87 17.46
N ASP A 173 -7.41 6.45 16.43
CA ASP A 173 -8.81 6.21 16.07
C ASP A 173 -8.95 5.85 14.56
N PRO A 174 -8.81 4.56 14.22
CA PRO A 174 -8.93 4.11 12.84
C PRO A 174 -10.34 4.32 12.28
N PHE A 175 -11.38 4.24 13.11
CA PHE A 175 -12.76 4.41 12.65
C PHE A 175 -13.08 5.88 12.38
N ALA A 176 -12.61 6.81 13.21
CA ALA A 176 -12.72 8.24 12.92
C ALA A 176 -11.91 8.63 11.69
N THR A 177 -10.72 8.05 11.51
CA THR A 177 -9.92 8.24 10.28
C THR A 177 -10.70 7.79 9.04
N TYR A 178 -11.27 6.59 9.06
CA TYR A 178 -12.11 6.09 7.97
C TYR A 178 -13.32 7.01 7.70
N ARG A 179 -14.06 7.38 8.75
CA ARG A 179 -15.23 8.28 8.63
C ARG A 179 -14.84 9.64 8.06
N LYS A 180 -13.67 10.17 8.44
CA LYS A 180 -13.14 11.44 7.93
C LYS A 180 -12.84 11.37 6.43
N ALA A 181 -12.14 10.33 5.98
CA ALA A 181 -11.87 10.12 4.56
C ALA A 181 -13.18 9.91 3.77
N LYS A 182 -14.08 9.06 4.26
CA LYS A 182 -15.39 8.82 3.64
C LYS A 182 -16.22 10.10 3.53
N ALA A 183 -16.26 10.92 4.58
CA ALA A 183 -16.98 12.19 4.58
C ALA A 183 -16.40 13.19 3.57
N HIS A 184 -15.08 13.22 3.39
CA HIS A 184 -14.43 14.04 2.36
C HIS A 184 -14.90 13.66 0.95
N TRP A 185 -14.86 12.37 0.61
CA TRP A 185 -15.31 11.89 -0.70
C TRP A 185 -16.81 12.04 -0.92
N ALA A 186 -17.63 11.78 0.12
CA ALA A 186 -19.07 11.97 0.05
C ALA A 186 -19.43 13.44 -0.21
N LYS A 187 -18.80 14.37 0.52
CA LYS A 187 -18.97 15.82 0.28
C LYS A 187 -18.57 16.22 -1.14
N MET A 188 -17.51 15.63 -1.68
CA MET A 188 -17.09 15.86 -3.05
C MET A 188 -18.18 15.40 -4.04
N LEU A 189 -18.74 14.21 -3.87
CA LEU A 189 -19.85 13.72 -4.70
C LEU A 189 -21.09 14.61 -4.58
N GLU A 190 -21.52 14.95 -3.36
CA GLU A 190 -22.68 15.81 -3.11
C GLU A 190 -22.53 17.21 -3.73
N SER A 191 -21.32 17.76 -3.72
CA SER A 191 -21.03 19.07 -4.30
C SER A 191 -20.93 19.05 -5.83
N ASN A 192 -20.96 17.87 -6.45
CA ASN A 192 -20.76 17.65 -7.90
C ASN A 192 -21.84 16.73 -8.48
N ASP A 193 -23.09 16.91 -8.04
CA ASP A 193 -24.29 16.22 -8.54
C ASP A 193 -24.17 14.69 -8.56
N GLY A 194 -23.49 14.12 -7.57
CA GLY A 194 -23.28 12.68 -7.43
C GLY A 194 -22.18 12.11 -8.31
N THR A 195 -21.34 12.96 -8.91
CA THR A 195 -20.21 12.54 -9.75
C THR A 195 -18.89 13.08 -9.18
N PHE A 196 -17.78 12.38 -9.42
CA PHE A 196 -16.47 12.95 -9.09
C PHE A 196 -16.06 13.95 -10.16
N PRO A 197 -15.44 15.09 -9.79
CA PRO A 197 -14.88 16.03 -10.75
C PRO A 197 -13.92 15.34 -11.71
N LEU A 198 -14.15 15.48 -13.01
CA LEU A 198 -13.27 14.95 -14.04
C LEU A 198 -12.21 16.01 -14.38
N ILE A 199 -10.94 15.63 -14.24
CA ILE A 199 -9.80 16.45 -14.67
C ILE A 199 -9.24 15.79 -15.94
N PRO A 200 -9.29 16.46 -17.10
CA PRO A 200 -8.70 15.93 -18.32
C PRO A 200 -7.20 15.69 -18.15
N PRO A 201 -6.64 14.57 -18.65
CA PRO A 201 -5.21 14.34 -18.63
C PRO A 201 -4.48 15.40 -19.46
N VAL A 202 -3.33 15.85 -18.97
CA VAL A 202 -2.43 16.75 -19.71
C VAL A 202 -1.34 15.90 -20.36
N GLU A 203 -1.24 15.99 -21.69
CA GLU A 203 -0.16 15.34 -22.42
C GLU A 203 1.16 16.10 -22.20
N ILE A 204 2.22 15.34 -21.87
CA ILE A 204 3.57 15.88 -21.64
C ILE A 204 4.55 15.33 -22.66
N ALA A 205 5.63 16.06 -22.89
CA ALA A 205 6.69 15.62 -23.78
C ALA A 205 7.39 14.36 -23.25
N ARG A 206 7.93 13.54 -24.17
CA ARG A 206 8.53 12.24 -23.85
C ARG A 206 9.69 12.35 -22.84
N ASP A 207 10.50 13.38 -22.99
CA ASP A 207 11.66 13.70 -22.13
C ASP A 207 11.25 14.18 -20.73
N GLN A 208 10.00 14.61 -20.57
CA GLN A 208 9.42 14.97 -19.27
C GLN A 208 8.72 13.79 -18.58
N ALA A 209 8.59 12.62 -19.23
CA ALA A 209 7.87 11.47 -18.71
C ALA A 209 8.81 10.46 -18.02
N PRO A 210 8.86 10.40 -16.67
CA PRO A 210 9.82 9.53 -15.96
C PRO A 210 9.62 8.04 -16.24
N CYS A 211 8.41 7.62 -16.62
CA CYS A 211 8.14 6.24 -17.01
C CYS A 211 8.81 5.82 -18.33
N LYS A 212 9.44 6.75 -19.07
CA LYS A 212 10.13 6.50 -20.34
C LYS A 212 11.66 6.67 -20.26
N GLU A 213 12.22 6.74 -19.05
CA GLU A 213 13.67 6.82 -18.79
C GLU A 213 14.41 5.56 -19.28
N VAL A 214 13.81 4.38 -19.09
CA VAL A 214 14.32 3.10 -19.59
C VAL A 214 13.32 2.52 -20.58
N VAL A 215 13.77 2.19 -21.79
CA VAL A 215 12.95 1.56 -22.82
C VAL A 215 13.69 0.36 -23.37
N LEU A 216 13.07 -0.82 -23.20
CA LEU A 216 13.56 -2.09 -23.73
C LEU A 216 12.65 -2.51 -24.87
N THR A 217 13.21 -2.91 -26.01
CA THR A 217 12.44 -3.29 -27.19
C THR A 217 12.85 -4.64 -27.75
N GLY A 218 11.91 -5.35 -28.40
CA GLY A 218 12.17 -6.63 -29.07
C GLY A 218 12.92 -7.62 -28.17
N ASP A 219 14.13 -8.00 -28.57
CA ASP A 219 14.94 -8.99 -27.87
C ASP A 219 15.56 -8.46 -26.55
N GLU A 220 15.54 -7.16 -26.28
CA GLU A 220 15.98 -6.60 -24.99
C GLU A 220 14.96 -6.83 -23.88
N ILE A 221 13.71 -7.16 -24.23
CA ILE A 221 12.65 -7.39 -23.24
C ILE A 221 12.90 -8.72 -22.52
N ASN A 222 13.05 -8.65 -21.20
CA ASN A 222 13.01 -9.81 -20.33
C ASN A 222 12.29 -9.48 -19.00
N LEU A 223 11.06 -9.96 -18.85
CA LEU A 223 10.24 -9.82 -17.64
C LEU A 223 10.86 -10.51 -16.42
N LEU A 224 11.77 -11.47 -16.62
CA LEU A 224 12.44 -12.19 -15.54
C LEU A 224 13.56 -11.38 -14.89
N ASP A 225 13.98 -10.26 -15.50
CA ASP A 225 14.98 -9.34 -14.93
C ASP A 225 14.41 -8.45 -13.82
N PHE A 226 13.09 -8.44 -13.64
CA PHE A 226 12.41 -7.67 -12.60
C PHE A 226 12.06 -8.55 -11.40
N ALA A 227 12.06 -7.96 -10.21
CA ALA A 227 11.79 -8.64 -8.94
C ALA A 227 10.29 -8.99 -8.73
N PHE A 228 9.58 -9.42 -9.78
CA PHE A 228 8.24 -9.99 -9.63
C PHE A 228 8.32 -11.29 -8.83
N ILE A 229 7.41 -11.45 -7.88
CA ILE A 229 7.43 -12.58 -6.95
C ILE A 229 6.31 -13.57 -7.22
N LYS A 230 6.58 -14.84 -6.97
CA LYS A 230 5.54 -15.85 -6.76
C LYS A 230 5.05 -15.72 -5.32
N THR A 231 3.86 -15.15 -5.13
CA THR A 231 3.40 -14.75 -3.78
C THR A 231 3.14 -15.97 -2.90
N ASN A 232 2.47 -16.99 -3.42
CA ASN A 232 2.10 -18.18 -2.67
C ASN A 232 2.71 -19.45 -3.28
N PRO A 233 2.99 -20.50 -2.47
CA PRO A 233 3.51 -21.76 -2.99
C PRO A 233 2.66 -22.40 -4.10
N ALA A 234 1.33 -22.24 -4.02
CA ALA A 234 0.37 -22.79 -4.97
C ALA A 234 0.09 -21.89 -6.19
N ASP A 235 0.68 -20.70 -6.27
CA ASP A 235 0.56 -19.86 -7.47
C ASP A 235 1.19 -20.57 -8.69
N ALA A 236 0.71 -20.30 -9.91
CA ALA A 236 1.28 -20.90 -11.12
C ALA A 236 2.68 -20.35 -11.44
N GLY A 237 2.91 -19.06 -11.19
CA GLY A 237 4.17 -18.39 -11.43
C GLY A 237 4.32 -17.08 -10.66
N ARG A 238 5.23 -16.23 -11.13
CA ARG A 238 5.38 -14.84 -10.66
C ARG A 238 4.27 -13.97 -11.24
N TYR A 239 3.88 -12.92 -10.53
CA TYR A 239 2.79 -12.04 -10.95
C TYR A 239 3.14 -10.56 -10.89
N VAL A 240 2.53 -9.79 -11.79
CA VAL A 240 2.26 -8.36 -11.60
C VAL A 240 0.89 -8.26 -10.91
N ASN A 241 0.86 -7.94 -9.62
CA ASN A 241 -0.38 -7.99 -8.83
C ASN A 241 -1.23 -6.72 -8.95
N THR A 242 -0.60 -5.57 -9.20
CA THR A 242 -1.25 -4.25 -9.24
C THR A 242 -1.07 -3.61 -10.63
N GLY A 243 -1.21 -4.41 -11.69
CA GLY A 243 -1.03 -3.98 -13.07
C GLY A 243 -2.12 -3.02 -13.51
N SER A 244 -1.73 -1.79 -13.87
CA SER A 244 -2.61 -0.79 -14.49
C SER A 244 -2.63 -0.99 -16.01
N VAL A 245 -3.66 -1.66 -16.53
CA VAL A 245 -3.78 -1.97 -17.95
C VAL A 245 -4.68 -0.95 -18.63
N PHE A 246 -4.13 -0.29 -19.64
CA PHE A 246 -4.85 0.64 -20.51
C PHE A 246 -5.18 -0.06 -21.82
N THR A 247 -6.45 -0.02 -22.20
CA THR A 247 -6.93 -0.47 -23.50
C THR A 247 -7.61 0.68 -24.24
N TYR A 248 -7.66 0.57 -25.57
CA TYR A 248 -8.25 1.57 -26.43
C TYR A 248 -9.06 0.90 -27.53
N ASP A 249 -10.25 1.42 -27.78
CA ASP A 249 -11.10 1.09 -28.92
C ASP A 249 -11.44 2.40 -29.66
N GLU A 250 -11.40 2.39 -30.99
CA GLU A 250 -11.63 3.59 -31.80
C GLU A 250 -13.03 4.20 -31.59
N ARG A 251 -14.03 3.38 -31.24
CA ARG A 251 -15.43 3.80 -31.05
C ARG A 251 -15.76 4.05 -29.58
N LEU A 252 -15.28 3.20 -28.66
CA LEU A 252 -15.62 3.23 -27.24
C LEU A 252 -14.63 4.08 -26.41
N GLY A 253 -13.45 4.38 -26.96
CA GLY A 253 -12.43 5.19 -26.31
C GLY A 253 -11.51 4.39 -25.39
N HIS A 254 -10.93 5.07 -24.41
CA HIS A 254 -10.00 4.47 -23.46
C HIS A 254 -10.72 3.74 -22.33
N ASN A 255 -10.16 2.60 -21.94
CA ASN A 255 -10.51 1.91 -20.70
C ASN A 255 -9.24 1.65 -19.89
N PHE A 256 -9.36 1.71 -18.57
CA PHE A 256 -8.28 1.42 -17.64
C PHE A 256 -8.82 0.46 -16.57
N GLY A 257 -8.06 -0.59 -16.28
CA GLY A 257 -8.42 -1.54 -15.24
C GLY A 257 -7.20 -2.04 -14.48
N THR A 258 -7.44 -2.47 -13.25
CA THR A 258 -6.43 -3.18 -12.46
C THR A 258 -6.54 -4.67 -12.72
N TYR A 259 -5.46 -5.28 -13.21
CA TYR A 259 -5.41 -6.70 -13.50
C TYR A 259 -4.22 -7.36 -12.81
N ARG A 260 -4.42 -8.62 -12.43
CA ARG A 260 -3.34 -9.50 -12.02
C ARG A 260 -2.82 -10.22 -13.27
N CYS A 261 -1.53 -10.09 -13.54
CA CYS A 261 -0.90 -10.61 -14.75
C CYS A 261 0.13 -11.69 -14.39
N GLU A 262 -0.06 -12.91 -14.88
CA GLU A 262 0.91 -14.00 -14.68
C GLU A 262 2.08 -13.85 -15.63
N ILE A 263 3.31 -13.90 -15.12
CA ILE A 263 4.50 -13.96 -15.97
C ILE A 263 4.67 -15.39 -16.47
N THR A 264 4.51 -15.60 -17.78
CA THR A 264 4.60 -16.92 -18.42
C THR A 264 5.92 -17.13 -19.18
N GLY A 265 6.72 -16.08 -19.35
CA GLY A 265 8.04 -16.13 -19.95
C GLY A 265 8.70 -14.76 -20.06
N PRO A 266 9.91 -14.66 -20.65
CA PRO A 266 10.66 -13.40 -20.78
C PRO A 266 9.90 -12.27 -21.49
N ARG A 267 8.99 -12.60 -22.41
CA ARG A 267 8.26 -11.60 -23.22
C ARG A 267 6.76 -11.82 -23.22
N THR A 268 6.26 -12.65 -22.31
CA THR A 268 4.86 -13.05 -22.30
C THR A 268 4.31 -13.01 -20.89
N LEU A 269 3.11 -12.45 -20.76
CA LEU A 269 2.29 -12.52 -19.58
C LEU A 269 0.85 -12.86 -19.95
N SER A 270 0.12 -13.43 -19.02
CA SER A 270 -1.31 -13.75 -19.17
C SER A 270 -2.14 -12.77 -18.35
N VAL A 271 -3.24 -12.30 -18.93
CA VAL A 271 -4.22 -11.41 -18.29
C VAL A 271 -5.56 -12.10 -18.30
N ASN A 272 -6.25 -12.12 -17.16
CA ASN A 272 -7.64 -12.58 -17.11
C ASN A 272 -8.57 -11.40 -17.40
N SER A 273 -9.15 -11.37 -18.60
CA SER A 273 -10.22 -10.45 -18.97
C SER A 273 -11.54 -11.24 -19.03
N SER A 274 -12.13 -11.50 -17.87
CA SER A 274 -13.48 -12.07 -17.75
C SER A 274 -14.57 -11.07 -18.10
#